data_AF-A0A392N6U3-F1
#
_entry.id   AF-A0A392N6U3-F1
#
_cell.length_a   1.000
_cell.length_b   1.000
_cell.length_c   1.000
_cell.angle_alpha   90.00
_cell.angle_beta   90.00
_cell.angle_gamma   90.00
#
_symmetry.space_group_name_H-M   'P 1'
#
loop_
_entity.id
_entity.type
_entity.pdbx_description
1 polymer ?
#
loop_
_entity_poly.entity_id
_entity_poly.type
_entity_poly.pdbx_seq_one_letter_code
_entity_poly.pdbx_strand_id
1 'polypeptide(L)'
;AAMASASLVFKEADSTYSSTLLKHAKQLFTFADKHRGIYSENIPEVATYYNSTGYGDELLWAAAWLYHATGDNSYLQYATGQNGEDYAQFGSPTWFSWDNKLAGTQQPVASAFLAAVYSDYMLTTQTPKIKCDSDSFTPSDLRDF
;
A
#
# COMPACT_ATOMS: atom_id res chain seq x y z
N ALA A 1 6.93 -3.36 3.72
CA ALA A 1 5.54 -3.72 4.07
C ALA A 1 5.40 -4.17 5.52
N ALA A 2 5.90 -5.36 5.91
CA ALA A 2 5.65 -5.95 7.24
C ALA A 2 5.98 -5.03 8.45
N MET A 3 7.14 -4.38 8.44
CA MET A 3 7.50 -3.46 9.53
C MET A 3 6.64 -2.18 9.54
N ALA A 4 6.22 -1.68 8.38
CA ALA A 4 5.34 -0.53 8.30
C ALA A 4 3.94 -0.87 8.81
N SER A 5 3.35 -2.00 8.39
CA SER A 5 2.06 -2.45 8.91
C SER A 5 2.12 -2.73 10.42
N ALA A 6 3.17 -3.39 10.90
CA ALA A 6 3.37 -3.63 12.33
C ALA A 6 3.50 -2.31 13.12
N SER A 7 4.16 -1.29 12.58
CA SER A 7 4.27 0.01 13.26
C SER A 7 2.91 0.66 13.53
N LEU A 8 1.91 0.46 12.66
CA LEU A 8 0.55 0.93 12.89
C LEU A 8 -0.12 0.17 14.06
N VAL A 9 0.03 -1.15 14.09
CA VAL A 9 -0.54 -2.00 15.16
C VAL A 9 0.03 -1.62 16.53
N PHE A 10 1.34 -1.39 16.62
CA PHE A 10 2.00 -1.05 17.88
C PHE A 10 1.89 0.43 18.25
N LYS A 11 1.27 1.28 17.42
CA LYS A 11 1.30 2.75 17.59
C LYS A 11 0.80 3.21 18.97
N GLU A 12 -0.28 2.61 19.46
CA GLU A 12 -0.88 2.94 20.77
C GLU A 12 -0.30 2.10 21.91
N ALA A 13 -0.01 0.82 21.66
CA ALA A 13 0.46 -0.12 22.68
C ALA A 13 1.94 0.10 23.06
N ASP A 14 2.79 0.43 22.08
CA ASP A 14 4.22 0.72 22.27
C ASP A 14 4.73 1.65 21.17
N SER A 15 4.62 2.96 21.43
CA SER A 15 5.01 4.01 20.49
C SER A 15 6.52 4.02 20.19
N THR A 16 7.36 3.54 21.12
CA THR A 16 8.82 3.46 20.92
C THR A 16 9.16 2.34 19.95
N TYR A 17 8.55 1.18 20.12
CA TYR A 17 8.72 0.06 19.21
C TYR A 17 8.11 0.35 17.83
N SER A 18 6.91 0.96 17.80
CA SER A 18 6.30 1.45 16.56
C SER A 18 7.25 2.36 15.76
N SER A 19 7.88 3.33 16.43
CA SER A 19 8.84 4.24 15.79
C SER A 19 10.08 3.50 15.26
N THR A 20 10.55 2.49 15.99
CA THR A 20 11.68 1.64 15.58
C THR A 20 11.34 0.83 14.33
N LEU A 21 10.17 0.20 14.31
CA LEU A 21 9.66 -0.54 13.15
C LEU A 21 9.53 0.35 11.92
N LEU A 22 8.92 1.53 12.09
CA LEU A 22 8.73 2.48 10.99
C LEU A 22 10.08 2.98 10.44
N LYS A 23 11.05 3.27 11.31
CA LYS A 23 12.41 3.65 10.90
C LYS A 23 13.04 2.57 10.02
N HIS A 24 13.00 1.31 10.45
CA HIS A 24 13.57 0.21 9.68
C HIS A 24 12.79 -0.07 8.39
N ALA A 25 11.46 0.10 8.40
CA ALA A 25 10.66 -0.01 7.18
C ALA A 25 11.12 0.97 6.10
N LYS A 26 11.38 2.24 6.47
CA LYS A 26 11.89 3.26 5.55
C LYS A 26 13.29 2.91 5.02
N GLN A 27 14.19 2.48 5.91
CA GLN A 27 15.55 2.08 5.53
C GLN A 27 15.56 0.90 4.54
N LEU A 28 14.75 -0.14 4.81
CA LEU A 28 14.64 -1.30 3.94
C LEU A 28 14.02 -0.96 2.59
N PHE A 29 13.01 -0.08 2.57
CA PHE A 29 12.43 0.39 1.31
C PHE A 29 13.46 1.16 0.47
N THR A 30 14.18 2.12 1.07
CA THR A 30 15.25 2.85 0.36
C THR A 30 16.33 1.92 -0.15
N PHE A 31 16.71 0.90 0.63
CA PHE A 31 17.67 -0.10 0.19
C PHE A 31 17.15 -0.89 -1.03
N ALA A 32 15.92 -1.43 -0.95
CA ALA A 32 15.33 -2.22 -2.01
C ALA A 32 15.14 -1.42 -3.31
N ASP A 33 14.68 -0.16 -3.21
CA ASP A 33 14.48 0.70 -4.38
C ASP A 33 15.80 1.15 -5.02
N LYS A 34 16.85 1.34 -4.22
CA LYS A 34 18.18 1.69 -4.72
C LYS A 34 18.92 0.50 -5.34
N HIS A 35 18.68 -0.70 -4.83
CA HIS A 35 19.36 -1.93 -5.23
C HIS A 35 18.34 -2.94 -5.78
N ARG A 36 17.71 -2.58 -6.90
CA ARG A 36 16.66 -3.38 -7.53
C ARG A 36 17.21 -4.69 -8.07
N GLY A 37 16.55 -5.79 -7.74
CA GLY A 37 16.93 -7.13 -8.15
C GLY A 37 16.13 -8.19 -7.42
N ILE A 38 16.22 -9.42 -7.94
CA ILE A 38 15.54 -10.58 -7.37
C ILE A 38 16.44 -11.15 -6.26
N TYR A 39 15.88 -11.34 -5.06
CA TYR A 39 16.69 -11.79 -3.92
C TYR A 39 17.21 -13.23 -4.10
N SER A 40 16.42 -14.09 -4.75
CA SER A 40 16.77 -15.50 -4.98
C SER A 40 17.91 -15.69 -5.98
N GLU A 41 18.24 -14.69 -6.79
CA GLU A 41 19.46 -14.70 -7.63
C GLU A 41 20.73 -14.59 -6.78
N ASN A 42 20.65 -13.91 -5.63
CA ASN A 42 21.78 -13.69 -4.73
C ASN A 42 21.87 -14.78 -3.64
N ILE A 43 20.81 -15.57 -3.44
CA ILE A 43 20.76 -16.69 -2.50
C ILE A 43 20.18 -17.92 -3.22
N PRO A 44 20.97 -18.56 -4.11
CA PRO A 44 20.47 -19.60 -5.00
C PRO A 44 19.90 -20.82 -4.26
N GLU A 45 20.37 -21.11 -3.05
CA GLU A 45 19.87 -22.23 -2.25
C GLU A 45 18.38 -22.07 -1.92
N VAL A 46 17.92 -20.83 -1.68
CA VAL A 46 16.54 -20.52 -1.31
C VAL A 46 15.61 -20.53 -2.53
N ALA A 47 16.14 -20.32 -3.74
CA ALA A 47 15.35 -20.31 -4.97
C ALA A 47 14.58 -21.63 -5.18
N THR A 48 15.09 -22.76 -4.70
CA THR A 48 14.38 -24.05 -4.81
C THR A 48 13.10 -24.14 -3.98
N TYR A 49 12.94 -23.26 -2.97
CA TYR A 49 11.79 -23.25 -2.07
C TYR A 49 10.93 -22.00 -2.23
N TYR A 50 11.58 -20.83 -2.32
CA TYR A 50 10.94 -19.52 -2.36
C TYR A 50 11.54 -18.66 -3.48
N ASN A 51 11.50 -19.14 -4.72
CA ASN A 51 11.96 -18.35 -5.85
C ASN A 51 11.12 -17.07 -6.06
N SER A 52 11.77 -15.91 -6.11
CA SER A 52 11.07 -14.67 -6.47
C SER A 52 10.96 -14.55 -7.99
N THR A 53 9.75 -14.22 -8.48
CA THR A 53 9.51 -14.01 -9.92
C THR A 53 9.60 -12.54 -10.33
N GLY A 54 9.53 -11.63 -9.36
CA GLY A 54 9.69 -10.19 -9.52
C GLY A 54 9.90 -9.50 -8.18
N TYR A 55 10.19 -8.20 -8.24
CA TYR A 55 10.33 -7.31 -7.07
C TYR A 55 9.43 -6.07 -7.16
N GLY A 56 8.81 -5.82 -8.33
CA GLY A 56 8.11 -4.58 -8.61
C GLY A 56 6.85 -4.44 -7.75
N ASP A 57 6.08 -5.52 -7.63
CA ASP A 57 4.90 -5.58 -6.79
C ASP A 57 5.24 -5.51 -5.29
N GLU A 58 6.40 -6.02 -4.85
CA GLU A 58 6.91 -5.84 -3.49
C GLU A 58 7.22 -4.37 -3.20
N LEU A 59 7.81 -3.64 -4.15
CA LEU A 59 8.10 -2.21 -4.00
C LEU A 59 6.79 -1.41 -3.90
N LEU A 60 5.83 -1.68 -4.78
CA LEU A 60 4.52 -1.01 -4.71
C LEU A 60 3.78 -1.33 -3.40
N TRP A 61 3.82 -2.59 -2.95
CA TRP A 61 3.22 -3.02 -1.69
C TRP A 61 3.89 -2.36 -0.49
N ALA A 62 5.22 -2.26 -0.50
CA ALA A 62 5.96 -1.59 0.56
C ALA A 62 5.67 -0.09 0.60
N ALA A 63 5.59 0.57 -0.56
CA ALA A 63 5.22 1.98 -0.67
C ALA A 63 3.79 2.23 -0.15
N ALA A 64 2.81 1.40 -0.53
CA ALA A 64 1.43 1.52 -0.04
C ALA A 64 1.35 1.45 1.49
N TRP A 65 2.04 0.49 2.12
CA TRP A 65 2.09 0.41 3.59
C TRP A 65 2.84 1.57 4.24
N LEU A 66 3.89 2.08 3.61
CA LEU A 66 4.62 3.24 4.12
C LEU A 66 3.79 4.51 4.03
N TYR A 67 3.02 4.69 2.95
CA TYR A 67 2.04 5.76 2.86
C TYR A 67 1.04 5.67 4.00
N HIS A 68 0.41 4.51 4.20
CA HIS A 68 -0.57 4.33 5.26
C HIS A 68 0.03 4.56 6.68
N ALA A 69 1.29 4.17 6.89
CA ALA A 69 1.97 4.37 8.17
C ALA A 69 2.40 5.83 8.45
N THR A 70 2.54 6.67 7.41
CA THR A 70 3.20 7.98 7.52
C THR A 70 2.38 9.17 7.06
N GLY A 71 1.38 8.96 6.18
CA GLY A 71 0.71 10.02 5.43
C GLY A 71 1.60 10.73 4.40
N ASP A 72 2.82 10.23 4.14
CA ASP A 72 3.75 10.87 3.21
C ASP A 72 3.37 10.56 1.75
N ASN A 73 2.85 11.58 1.07
CA ASN A 73 2.39 11.49 -0.31
C ASN A 73 3.46 11.03 -1.31
N SER A 74 4.76 11.11 -0.99
CA SER A 74 5.80 10.58 -1.87
C SER A 74 5.67 9.07 -2.08
N TYR A 75 5.26 8.31 -1.05
CA TYR A 75 5.02 6.87 -1.18
C TYR A 75 3.74 6.56 -1.98
N LEU A 76 2.71 7.38 -1.83
CA LEU A 76 1.51 7.27 -2.67
C LEU A 76 1.86 7.51 -4.14
N GLN A 77 2.57 8.60 -4.44
CA GLN A 77 3.03 8.91 -5.78
C GLN A 77 3.96 7.84 -6.34
N TYR A 78 4.78 7.22 -5.49
CA TYR A 78 5.60 6.08 -5.89
C TYR A 78 4.73 4.90 -6.36
N ALA A 79 3.67 4.58 -5.60
CA ALA A 79 2.81 3.44 -5.88
C ALA A 79 1.83 3.67 -7.06
N THR A 80 1.43 4.92 -7.31
CA THR A 80 0.42 5.28 -8.32
C THR A 80 0.97 6.04 -9.53
N GLY A 81 2.25 6.46 -9.49
CA GLY A 81 2.94 7.13 -10.60
C GLY A 81 3.60 6.11 -11.54
N GLN A 82 4.78 6.46 -12.08
CA GLN A 82 5.46 5.63 -13.09
C GLN A 82 5.72 4.20 -12.64
N ASN A 83 6.19 3.96 -11.40
CA ASN A 83 6.39 2.58 -10.94
C ASN A 83 5.05 1.82 -10.85
N GLY A 84 3.95 2.51 -10.58
CA GLY A 84 2.60 1.94 -10.62
C GLY A 84 2.23 1.52 -12.05
N GLU A 85 2.47 2.38 -13.04
CA GLU A 85 2.27 2.03 -14.46
C GLU A 85 3.13 0.83 -14.88
N ASP A 86 4.39 0.81 -14.44
CA ASP A 86 5.37 -0.21 -14.85
C ASP A 86 5.11 -1.57 -14.18
N TYR A 87 4.69 -1.59 -12.91
CA TYR A 87 4.65 -2.81 -12.11
C TYR A 87 3.26 -3.24 -11.65
N ALA A 88 2.29 -2.33 -11.54
CA ALA A 88 1.03 -2.67 -10.88
C ALA A 88 0.11 -3.56 -11.71
N GLN A 89 0.28 -3.63 -13.04
CA GLN A 89 -0.58 -4.39 -13.95
C GLN A 89 -2.08 -4.11 -13.67
N PHE A 90 -2.43 -2.82 -13.61
CA PHE A 90 -3.79 -2.38 -13.27
C PHE A 90 -4.84 -3.04 -14.17
N GLY A 91 -5.91 -3.55 -13.55
CA GLY A 91 -7.01 -4.21 -14.26
C GLY A 91 -6.76 -5.68 -14.61
N SER A 92 -5.59 -6.23 -14.27
CA SER A 92 -5.29 -7.66 -14.40
C SER A 92 -4.70 -8.25 -13.10
N PRO A 93 -5.36 -8.09 -11.94
CA PRO A 93 -4.85 -8.67 -10.70
C PRO A 93 -4.84 -10.20 -10.79
N THR A 94 -3.72 -10.81 -10.40
CA THR A 94 -3.58 -12.25 -10.22
C THR A 94 -3.86 -12.63 -8.76
N TRP A 95 -3.41 -13.79 -8.30
CA TRP A 95 -3.58 -14.22 -6.91
C TRP A 95 -2.67 -13.45 -5.94
N PHE A 96 -3.17 -13.16 -4.74
CA PHE A 96 -2.32 -12.69 -3.65
C PHE A 96 -1.57 -13.86 -3.02
N SER A 97 -0.24 -13.76 -2.93
CA SER A 97 0.61 -14.80 -2.36
C SER A 97 1.89 -14.20 -1.77
N TRP A 98 2.81 -15.06 -1.30
CA TRP A 98 4.11 -14.61 -0.84
C TRP A 98 5.02 -14.09 -1.97
N ASP A 99 4.77 -14.46 -3.23
CA ASP A 99 5.54 -14.05 -4.42
C ASP A 99 4.83 -12.96 -5.24
N ASN A 100 3.52 -12.75 -5.03
CA ASN A 100 2.75 -11.75 -5.77
C ASN A 100 1.86 -10.91 -4.84
N LYS A 101 2.08 -9.59 -4.83
CA LYS A 101 1.37 -8.61 -3.99
C LYS A 101 0.38 -7.75 -4.76
N LEU A 102 0.22 -7.94 -6.08
CA LEU A 102 -0.55 -7.04 -6.94
C LEU A 102 -1.99 -6.85 -6.47
N ALA A 103 -2.70 -7.95 -6.19
CA ALA A 103 -4.07 -7.88 -5.69
C ALA A 103 -4.18 -7.11 -4.36
N GLY A 104 -3.18 -7.27 -3.48
CA GLY A 104 -3.10 -6.56 -2.20
C GLY A 104 -2.85 -5.06 -2.38
N THR A 105 -2.05 -4.66 -3.35
CA THR A 105 -1.78 -3.25 -3.65
C THR A 105 -2.92 -2.58 -4.41
N GLN A 106 -3.54 -3.28 -5.38
CA GLN A 106 -4.58 -2.71 -6.24
C GLN A 106 -5.90 -2.49 -5.50
N GLN A 107 -6.27 -3.35 -4.55
CA GLN A 107 -7.55 -3.24 -3.86
C GLN A 107 -7.70 -1.92 -3.06
N PRO A 108 -6.74 -1.51 -2.20
CA PRO A 108 -6.82 -0.24 -1.49
C PRO A 108 -6.84 0.97 -2.42
N VAL A 109 -6.04 0.93 -3.51
CA VAL A 109 -6.01 2.01 -4.51
C VAL A 109 -7.36 2.13 -5.22
N ALA A 110 -7.97 1.01 -5.63
CA ALA A 110 -9.28 0.99 -6.25
C ALA A 110 -10.39 1.46 -5.29
N SER A 111 -10.33 1.06 -4.02
CA SER A 111 -11.25 1.52 -2.99
C SER A 111 -11.13 3.03 -2.73
N ALA A 112 -9.92 3.56 -2.63
CA ALA A 112 -9.69 5.00 -2.46
C ALA A 112 -10.17 5.81 -3.68
N PHE A 113 -9.93 5.31 -4.90
CA PHE A 113 -10.43 5.93 -6.13
C PHE A 113 -11.96 5.98 -6.14
N LEU A 114 -12.63 4.86 -5.84
CA LEU A 114 -14.08 4.81 -5.81
C LEU A 114 -14.66 5.75 -4.75
N ALA A 115 -14.07 5.79 -3.56
CA ALA A 115 -14.49 6.68 -2.48
C ALA A 115 -14.31 8.17 -2.86
N ALA A 116 -13.21 8.51 -3.55
CA ALA A 116 -13.00 9.85 -4.10
C ALA A 116 -14.05 10.22 -5.16
N VAL A 117 -14.31 9.35 -6.13
CA VAL A 117 -15.34 9.57 -7.16
C VAL A 117 -16.72 9.74 -6.53
N TYR A 118 -17.06 8.93 -5.53
CA TYR A 118 -18.34 9.02 -4.85
C TYR A 118 -18.46 10.30 -4.01
N SER A 119 -17.38 10.72 -3.35
CA SER A 119 -17.32 11.99 -2.65
C SER A 119 -17.58 13.17 -3.59
N ASP A 120 -16.97 13.19 -4.78
CA ASP A 120 -17.23 14.22 -5.80
C ASP A 120 -18.68 14.18 -6.31
N TYR A 121 -19.23 12.98 -6.49
CA TYR A 121 -20.65 12.83 -6.85
C TYR A 121 -21.59 13.42 -5.78
N MET A 122 -21.32 13.18 -4.49
CA MET A 122 -22.12 13.75 -3.41
C MET A 122 -22.07 15.29 -3.41
N LEU A 123 -20.87 15.86 -3.60
CA LEU A 123 -20.66 17.30 -3.65
C LEU A 123 -21.42 17.92 -4.84
N THR A 124 -21.33 17.30 -6.02
CA THR A 124 -21.97 17.79 -7.25
C THR A 124 -23.50 17.68 -7.21
N THR A 125 -24.04 16.64 -6.57
CA THR A 125 -25.49 16.43 -6.43
C THR A 125 -26.09 17.10 -5.20
N GLN A 126 -25.28 17.82 -4.40
CA GLN A 126 -25.69 18.42 -3.13
C GLN A 126 -26.27 17.38 -2.15
N THR A 127 -25.78 16.14 -2.23
CA THR A 127 -26.13 15.08 -1.28
C THR A 127 -25.28 15.25 -0.03
N PRO A 128 -25.85 15.71 1.11
CA PRO A 128 -25.03 16.13 2.25
C PRO A 128 -24.45 14.93 3.02
N LYS A 129 -25.16 13.80 3.03
CA LYS A 129 -24.79 12.59 3.76
C LYS A 129 -25.36 11.34 3.08
N ILE A 130 -24.67 10.22 3.23
CA ILE A 130 -25.17 8.88 2.93
C ILE A 130 -25.36 8.14 4.24
N LYS A 131 -26.44 7.35 4.33
CA LYS A 131 -26.66 6.45 5.46
C LYS A 131 -26.29 5.03 5.08
N CYS A 132 -25.50 4.39 5.94
CA CYS A 132 -25.30 2.94 5.96
C CYS A 132 -25.70 2.45 7.34
N ASP A 133 -26.78 1.68 7.42
CA ASP A 133 -27.39 1.22 8.68
C ASP A 133 -27.63 2.38 9.68
N SER A 134 -26.95 2.35 10.83
CA SER A 134 -27.04 3.38 11.87
C SER A 134 -26.14 4.59 11.63
N ASP A 135 -25.18 4.48 10.72
CA ASP A 135 -24.11 5.45 10.54
C ASP A 135 -24.41 6.40 9.37
N SER A 136 -23.86 7.61 9.45
CA SER A 136 -24.00 8.62 8.40
C SER A 136 -22.64 9.17 8.01
N PHE A 137 -22.34 9.18 6.72
CA PHE A 137 -21.05 9.60 6.17
C PHE A 137 -21.23 10.83 5.29
N THR A 138 -20.36 11.82 5.47
CA THR A 138 -20.23 13.03 4.66
C THR A 138 -19.24 12.80 3.51
N PRO A 139 -19.18 13.70 2.50
CA PRO A 139 -18.17 13.61 1.44
C PRO A 139 -16.74 13.64 1.97
N SER A 140 -16.47 14.36 3.06
CA SER A 140 -15.15 14.39 3.70
C SER A 140 -14.81 13.07 4.38
N ASP A 141 -15.79 12.40 5.00
CA ASP A 141 -15.57 11.10 5.65
C ASP A 141 -15.19 10.03 4.62
N LEU A 142 -15.73 10.11 3.39
CA LEU A 142 -15.34 9.22 2.29
C LEU A 142 -13.91 9.46 1.78
N ARG A 143 -13.26 10.56 2.16
CA ARG A 143 -11.88 10.90 1.77
C ARG A 143 -10.89 10.76 2.92
N ASP A 144 -11.36 10.33 4.09
CA ASP A 144 -10.55 10.15 5.29
C ASP A 144 -10.01 8.72 5.33
N PHE A 145 -8.97 8.47 4.53
CA PHE A 145 -8.26 7.19 4.40
C PHE A 145 -6.77 7.29 4.74
#